data_AF-U1WB45-F1
#
_entry.id   AF-U1WB45-F1
#
_cell.length_a   1.000
_cell.length_b   1.000
_cell.length_c   1.000
_cell.angle_alpha   90.00
_cell.angle_beta   90.00
_cell.angle_gamma   90.00
#
_symmetry.space_group_name_H-M   'P 1'
#
loop_
_entity.id
_entity.type
_entity.pdbx_description
1 polymer ?
#
loop_
_entity_poly.entity_id
_entity_poly.type
_entity_poly.pdbx_seq_one_letter_code
_entity_poly.pdbx_strand_id
1 'polypeptide(L)'
;TPKPKETPKPKETPKPKETPKPKETPKPKETPKPKETPKPKETPRPKETPKPKETPKPKETPKPKETPKPKKTQQPTQGTGKDKKLELSDFTKEIMKTKPKNSPVPEKWYKKGGTISIDENGTWTYTNKKGQSVSYPDSYPDFSMYTHPTVKPVEIEFTKPTNRPTDYKKANAKAGLSKDSDPPIAASNKPPKGYTWHHHQDGKTMILVDEKVHAEFTHSGGISNVNGKGSK
;
A
#
# COMPACT_ATOMS: atom_id res chain seq x y z
N THR A 1 75.82 6.03 16.41
CA THR A 1 74.55 5.28 16.30
C THR A 1 73.91 5.20 17.68
N PRO A 2 72.75 5.80 17.97
CA PRO A 2 72.08 5.62 19.25
C PRO A 2 71.24 4.33 19.27
N LYS A 3 71.28 3.61 20.39
CA LYS A 3 70.57 2.35 20.66
C LYS A 3 69.04 2.56 20.73
N PRO A 4 68.21 1.57 20.37
CA PRO A 4 66.76 1.69 20.46
C PRO A 4 66.29 1.75 21.92
N LYS A 5 65.29 2.61 22.17
CA LYS A 5 64.64 2.74 23.48
C LYS A 5 63.64 1.59 23.66
N GLU A 6 63.83 0.75 24.67
CA GLU A 6 62.91 -0.35 24.98
C GLU A 6 61.53 0.17 25.40
N THR A 7 60.50 -0.49 24.87
CA THR A 7 59.08 -0.22 25.14
C THR A 7 58.63 -0.95 26.41
N PRO A 8 57.85 -0.32 27.31
CA PRO A 8 57.42 -0.97 28.53
C PRO A 8 56.39 -2.08 28.25
N LYS A 9 56.53 -3.22 28.96
CA LYS A 9 55.61 -4.37 28.86
C LYS A 9 54.19 -4.01 29.35
N PRO A 10 53.14 -4.62 28.77
CA PRO A 10 51.76 -4.36 29.17
C PRO A 10 51.50 -4.85 30.60
N LYS A 11 50.70 -4.09 31.34
CA LYS A 11 50.27 -4.41 32.70
C LYS A 11 49.14 -5.44 32.66
N GLU A 12 49.26 -6.53 33.42
CA GLU A 12 48.24 -7.58 33.48
C GLU A 12 46.91 -7.07 34.03
N THR A 13 45.82 -7.55 33.45
CA THR A 13 44.43 -7.23 33.82
C THR A 13 43.96 -8.12 34.98
N PRO A 14 43.22 -7.57 35.96
CA PRO A 14 42.76 -8.34 37.11
C PRO A 14 41.67 -9.35 36.72
N LYS A 15 41.73 -10.55 37.32
CA LYS A 15 40.73 -11.61 37.11
C LYS A 15 39.35 -11.21 37.63
N PRO A 16 38.26 -11.64 36.95
CA PRO A 16 36.90 -11.32 37.36
C PRO A 16 36.52 -12.02 38.67
N LYS A 17 35.74 -11.32 39.49
CA LYS A 17 35.26 -11.79 40.80
C LYS A 17 34.06 -12.72 40.60
N GLU A 18 34.05 -13.86 41.29
CA GLU A 18 32.96 -14.83 41.21
C GLU A 18 31.62 -14.26 41.72
N THR A 19 30.54 -14.65 41.05
CA THR A 19 29.17 -14.25 41.36
C THR A 19 28.55 -15.17 42.42
N PRO A 20 27.77 -14.64 43.37
CA PRO A 20 27.16 -15.44 44.42
C PRO A 20 26.02 -16.32 43.88
N LYS A 21 25.89 -17.53 44.44
CA LYS A 21 24.83 -18.50 44.09
C LYS A 21 23.43 -17.98 44.47
N PRO A 22 22.40 -18.28 43.66
CA PRO A 22 21.03 -17.86 43.93
C PRO A 22 20.44 -18.58 45.15
N LYS A 23 19.63 -17.84 45.91
CA LYS A 23 18.94 -18.32 47.11
C LYS A 23 17.67 -19.08 46.72
N GLU A 24 17.43 -20.25 47.32
CA GLU A 24 16.24 -21.06 47.02
C GLU A 24 14.94 -20.35 47.38
N THR A 25 13.93 -20.55 46.53
CA THR A 25 12.59 -19.98 46.67
C THR A 25 11.69 -20.88 47.52
N PRO A 26 10.86 -20.31 48.41
CA PRO A 26 9.95 -21.11 49.24
C PRO A 26 8.82 -21.74 48.41
N LYS A 27 8.39 -22.94 48.79
CA LYS A 27 7.28 -23.67 48.15
C LYS A 27 5.95 -22.90 48.30
N PRO A 28 5.09 -22.92 47.27
CA PRO A 28 3.79 -22.25 47.31
C PRO A 28 2.86 -22.91 48.33
N LYS A 29 2.10 -22.07 49.04
CA LYS A 29 1.09 -22.49 50.02
C LYS A 29 -0.17 -22.93 49.27
N GLU A 30 -0.77 -24.05 49.68
CA GLU A 30 -2.00 -24.57 49.05
C GLU A 30 -3.15 -23.57 49.16
N THR A 31 -3.89 -23.45 48.06
CA THR A 31 -5.05 -22.56 47.93
C THR A 31 -6.31 -23.26 48.48
N PRO A 32 -7.16 -22.56 49.25
CA PRO A 32 -8.40 -23.13 49.75
C PRO A 32 -9.38 -23.41 48.61
N LYS A 33 -10.13 -24.52 48.71
CA LYS A 33 -11.17 -24.90 47.74
C LYS A 33 -12.25 -23.83 47.63
N PRO A 34 -12.76 -23.55 46.42
CA PRO A 34 -13.79 -22.55 46.21
C PRO A 34 -15.11 -22.95 46.89
N LYS A 35 -15.74 -21.97 47.53
CA LYS A 35 -17.04 -22.10 48.18
C LYS A 35 -18.12 -22.20 47.09
N GLU A 36 -19.06 -23.13 47.23
CA GLU A 36 -20.15 -23.30 46.27
C GLU A 36 -20.96 -22.01 46.09
N THR A 37 -21.25 -21.70 44.83
CA THR A 37 -21.98 -20.50 44.43
C THR A 37 -23.48 -20.76 44.56
N PRO A 38 -24.26 -19.83 45.16
CA PRO A 38 -25.71 -19.99 45.24
C PRO A 38 -26.35 -19.99 43.84
N LYS A 39 -27.38 -20.82 43.65
CA LYS A 39 -28.14 -20.90 42.40
C LYS A 39 -28.70 -19.51 42.01
N PRO A 40 -28.64 -19.13 40.72
CA PRO A 40 -29.12 -17.84 40.27
C PRO A 40 -30.64 -17.74 40.47
N LYS A 41 -31.08 -16.60 41.01
CA LYS A 41 -32.49 -16.23 41.14
C LYS A 41 -33.06 -15.98 39.75
N GLU A 42 -34.22 -16.56 39.43
CA GLU A 42 -34.86 -16.36 38.13
C GLU A 42 -35.10 -14.88 37.84
N THR A 43 -34.63 -14.44 36.68
CA THR A 43 -34.82 -13.08 36.17
C THR A 43 -36.25 -12.90 35.66
N PRO A 44 -36.90 -11.75 35.94
CA PRO A 44 -38.21 -11.48 35.37
C PRO A 44 -38.14 -11.42 33.84
N ARG A 45 -39.19 -11.93 33.18
CA ARG A 45 -39.33 -11.94 31.72
C ARG A 45 -39.30 -10.48 31.20
N PRO A 46 -38.52 -10.17 30.15
CA PRO A 46 -38.41 -8.80 29.66
C PRO A 46 -39.77 -8.30 29.15
N LYS A 47 -40.14 -7.07 29.54
CA LYS A 47 -41.27 -6.35 28.92
C LYS A 47 -40.99 -6.18 27.43
N GLU A 48 -41.99 -6.44 26.60
CA GLU A 48 -41.88 -6.22 25.16
C GLU A 48 -41.51 -4.77 24.86
N THR A 49 -40.42 -4.61 24.12
CA THR A 49 -39.96 -3.33 23.61
C THR A 49 -40.94 -2.82 22.54
N PRO A 50 -41.36 -1.55 22.58
CA PRO A 50 -42.19 -1.00 21.50
C PRO A 50 -41.44 -1.10 20.17
N LYS A 51 -42.17 -1.48 19.10
CA LYS A 51 -41.64 -1.56 17.74
C LYS A 51 -40.94 -0.25 17.36
N PRO A 52 -39.72 -0.30 16.79
CA PRO A 52 -39.04 0.90 16.35
C PRO A 52 -39.88 1.62 15.29
N LYS A 53 -40.08 2.92 15.49
CA LYS A 53 -40.70 3.80 14.51
C LYS A 53 -39.85 3.77 13.24
N GLU A 54 -40.47 3.50 12.08
CA GLU A 54 -39.76 3.46 10.81
C GLU A 54 -38.94 4.74 10.61
N THR A 55 -37.64 4.55 10.43
CA THR A 55 -36.72 5.63 10.11
C THR A 55 -36.98 6.03 8.65
N PRO A 56 -37.17 7.31 8.34
CA PRO A 56 -37.33 7.73 6.95
C PRO A 56 -36.11 7.28 6.13
N LYS A 57 -36.37 6.71 4.94
CA LYS A 57 -35.32 6.30 4.00
C LYS A 57 -34.31 7.46 3.83
N PRO A 58 -33.00 7.19 3.91
CA PRO A 58 -32.00 8.21 3.65
C PRO A 58 -32.25 8.79 2.25
N LYS A 59 -32.38 10.11 2.19
CA LYS A 59 -32.47 10.86 0.94
C LYS A 59 -31.24 10.49 0.11
N GLU A 60 -31.44 10.01 -1.12
CA GLU A 60 -30.32 9.63 -1.98
C GLU A 60 -29.30 10.77 -2.04
N THR A 61 -28.09 10.49 -1.58
CA THR A 61 -26.95 11.38 -1.79
C THR A 61 -26.75 11.49 -3.30
N PRO A 62 -26.70 12.70 -3.88
CA PRO A 62 -26.44 12.83 -5.32
C PRO A 62 -25.14 12.10 -5.64
N LYS A 63 -25.16 11.26 -6.69
CA LYS A 63 -23.97 10.64 -7.26
C LYS A 63 -22.87 11.71 -7.40
N PRO A 64 -21.61 11.41 -7.03
CA PRO A 64 -20.50 12.30 -7.32
C PRO A 64 -20.58 12.69 -8.79
N LYS A 65 -20.65 14.00 -9.04
CA LYS A 65 -20.61 14.55 -10.39
C LYS A 65 -19.35 13.98 -11.04
N GLU A 66 -19.50 13.24 -12.14
CA GLU A 66 -18.34 12.79 -12.92
C GLU A 66 -17.45 14.01 -13.14
N THR A 67 -16.21 13.91 -12.67
CA THR A 67 -15.17 14.87 -13.01
C THR A 67 -15.16 14.93 -14.53
N PRO A 68 -15.31 16.13 -15.14
CA PRO A 68 -15.35 16.22 -16.58
C PRO A 68 -14.07 15.59 -17.14
N LYS A 69 -14.24 14.57 -18.00
CA LYS A 69 -13.18 14.10 -18.89
C LYS A 69 -12.52 15.33 -19.52
N PRO A 70 -11.18 15.39 -19.60
CA PRO A 70 -10.50 16.51 -20.23
C PRO A 70 -11.14 16.81 -21.59
N LYS A 71 -11.45 18.10 -21.75
CA LYS A 71 -12.19 18.67 -22.86
C LYS A 71 -11.57 18.23 -24.19
N LYS A 72 -12.34 17.54 -25.04
CA LYS A 72 -12.03 17.41 -26.48
C LYS A 72 -11.95 18.82 -27.07
N THR A 73 -10.74 19.29 -27.33
CA THR A 73 -10.51 20.36 -28.30
C THR A 73 -10.16 19.69 -29.62
N GLN A 74 -11.03 19.89 -30.62
CA GLN A 74 -10.91 19.38 -31.99
C GLN A 74 -9.72 20.07 -32.71
N GLN A 75 -8.72 19.29 -33.15
CA GLN A 75 -8.32 18.93 -34.54
C GLN A 75 -7.85 20.07 -35.49
N PRO A 76 -7.00 19.83 -36.52
CA PRO A 76 -6.21 18.63 -36.86
C PRO A 76 -4.74 18.89 -37.27
N THR A 77 -3.85 17.94 -36.99
CA THR A 77 -2.79 17.58 -37.95
C THR A 77 -2.77 16.07 -38.10
N GLN A 78 -2.85 15.63 -39.36
CA GLN A 78 -2.97 14.25 -39.78
C GLN A 78 -1.87 13.36 -39.19
N GLY A 79 -2.27 12.23 -38.61
CA GLY A 79 -1.36 11.17 -38.16
C GLY A 79 -2.13 9.93 -37.72
N THR A 80 -2.56 9.12 -38.70
CA THR A 80 -2.94 7.70 -38.61
C THR A 80 -3.30 7.13 -37.22
N GLY A 81 -4.60 7.09 -36.91
CA GLY A 81 -5.14 6.37 -35.76
C GLY A 81 -4.95 4.85 -35.88
N LYS A 82 -4.24 4.28 -34.90
CA LYS A 82 -4.21 2.90 -34.41
C LYS A 82 -3.12 2.88 -33.34
N ASP A 83 -3.39 2.31 -32.17
CA ASP A 83 -2.42 2.08 -31.10
C ASP A 83 -1.16 1.42 -31.67
N LYS A 84 -0.17 2.24 -32.07
CA LYS A 84 1.01 1.72 -32.75
C LYS A 84 1.87 1.06 -31.70
N LYS A 85 1.83 -0.27 -31.66
CA LYS A 85 2.83 -1.06 -30.97
C LYS A 85 4.19 -0.62 -31.50
N LEU A 86 5.04 -0.16 -30.60
CA LEU A 86 6.40 0.23 -30.93
C LEU A 86 7.27 -1.02 -31.04
N GLU A 87 8.30 -0.93 -31.86
CA GLU A 87 9.40 -1.88 -31.88
C GLU A 87 10.61 -1.27 -31.16
N LEU A 88 11.59 -2.10 -30.79
CA LEU A 88 12.76 -1.61 -30.01
C LEU A 88 13.54 -0.49 -30.72
N SER A 89 13.54 -0.48 -32.05
CA SER A 89 14.15 0.56 -32.87
C SER A 89 13.45 1.92 -32.79
N ASP A 90 12.19 1.95 -32.37
CA ASP A 90 11.42 3.20 -32.27
C ASP A 90 11.79 4.01 -31.02
N PHE A 91 12.48 3.43 -30.02
CA PHE A 91 12.87 4.14 -28.80
C PHE A 91 14.11 5.04 -29.00
N THR A 92 13.96 6.07 -29.83
CA THR A 92 14.94 7.13 -30.02
C THR A 92 15.16 7.94 -28.74
N LYS A 93 16.24 8.73 -28.69
CA LYS A 93 16.50 9.62 -27.55
C LYS A 93 15.34 10.59 -27.31
N GLU A 94 14.69 11.05 -28.37
CA GLU A 94 13.55 11.96 -28.36
C GLU A 94 12.32 11.28 -27.75
N ILE A 95 11.99 10.06 -28.17
CA ILE A 95 10.89 9.30 -27.60
C ILE A 95 11.16 8.98 -26.13
N MET A 96 12.38 8.57 -25.79
CA MET A 96 12.76 8.26 -24.40
C MET A 96 12.65 9.45 -23.45
N LYS A 97 12.71 10.71 -23.93
CA LYS A 97 12.44 11.91 -23.11
C LYS A 97 10.98 12.03 -22.69
N THR A 98 10.05 11.43 -23.44
CA THR A 98 8.60 11.44 -23.14
C THR A 98 8.19 10.31 -22.19
N LYS A 99 9.09 9.39 -21.87
CA LYS A 99 8.79 8.22 -21.06
C LYS A 99 8.35 8.63 -19.63
N PRO A 100 7.24 8.08 -19.10
CA PRO A 100 6.84 8.29 -17.72
C PRO A 100 7.94 7.99 -16.72
N LYS A 101 8.06 8.86 -15.72
CA LYS A 101 9.02 8.67 -14.64
C LYS A 101 8.68 7.38 -13.87
N ASN A 102 9.70 6.57 -13.59
CA ASN A 102 9.59 5.30 -12.86
C ASN A 102 8.70 4.20 -13.51
N SER A 103 8.23 4.37 -14.76
CA SER A 103 7.64 3.26 -15.52
C SER A 103 8.71 2.24 -15.97
N PRO A 104 8.32 1.03 -16.41
CA PRO A 104 9.28 0.03 -16.87
C PRO A 104 10.18 0.52 -18.00
N VAL A 105 11.46 0.11 -17.97
CA VAL A 105 12.41 0.41 -19.05
C VAL A 105 12.05 -0.41 -20.29
N PRO A 106 11.88 0.19 -21.48
CA PRO A 106 11.46 -0.51 -22.69
C PRO A 106 12.24 -1.80 -22.97
N GLU A 107 13.56 -1.72 -23.08
CA GLU A 107 14.40 -2.88 -23.38
C GLU A 107 14.17 -4.06 -22.40
N LYS A 108 14.08 -3.77 -21.10
CA LYS A 108 13.81 -4.78 -20.06
C LYS A 108 12.38 -5.33 -20.14
N TRP A 109 11.42 -4.51 -20.57
CA TRP A 109 10.03 -4.90 -20.74
C TRP A 109 9.85 -5.89 -21.90
N TYR A 110 10.47 -5.60 -23.06
CA TYR A 110 10.47 -6.51 -24.21
C TYR A 110 11.20 -7.83 -23.89
N LYS A 111 12.32 -7.78 -23.15
CA LYS A 111 13.00 -9.00 -22.65
C LYS A 111 12.10 -9.91 -21.80
N LYS A 112 11.08 -9.37 -21.15
CA LYS A 112 10.08 -10.13 -20.39
C LYS A 112 8.90 -10.63 -21.25
N GLY A 113 8.92 -10.38 -22.56
CA GLY A 113 7.85 -10.69 -23.50
C GLY A 113 6.70 -9.68 -23.49
N GLY A 114 6.94 -8.47 -22.97
CA GLY A 114 5.97 -7.38 -23.00
C GLY A 114 6.06 -6.53 -24.28
N THR A 115 5.06 -5.68 -24.49
CA THR A 115 5.00 -4.71 -25.58
C THR A 115 4.64 -3.33 -25.04
N ILE A 116 4.95 -2.29 -25.82
CA ILE A 116 4.65 -0.90 -25.48
C ILE A 116 3.97 -0.23 -26.66
N SER A 117 2.97 0.60 -26.37
CA SER A 117 2.36 1.54 -27.33
C SER A 117 2.34 2.94 -26.73
N ILE A 118 2.28 3.95 -27.60
CA ILE A 118 2.07 5.35 -27.23
C ILE A 118 0.87 5.85 -28.05
N ASP A 119 -0.12 6.41 -27.37
CA ASP A 119 -1.32 6.96 -28.03
C ASP A 119 -1.08 8.37 -28.60
N GLU A 120 -2.10 8.92 -29.26
CA GLU A 120 -2.09 10.26 -29.87
C GLU A 120 -1.81 11.39 -28.86
N ASN A 121 -2.11 11.15 -27.58
CA ASN A 121 -1.90 12.10 -26.49
C ASN A 121 -0.50 11.94 -25.85
N GLY A 122 0.33 11.02 -26.34
CA GLY A 122 1.63 10.71 -25.74
C GLY A 122 1.54 9.79 -24.52
N THR A 123 0.41 9.14 -24.27
CA THR A 123 0.23 8.22 -23.15
C THR A 123 0.91 6.89 -23.44
N TRP A 124 1.89 6.54 -22.61
CA TRP A 124 2.56 5.25 -22.71
C TRP A 124 1.69 4.15 -22.10
N THR A 125 1.52 3.06 -22.83
CA THR A 125 0.85 1.85 -22.36
C THR A 125 1.79 0.67 -22.44
N TYR A 126 1.93 -0.04 -21.33
CA TYR A 126 2.75 -1.24 -21.22
C TYR A 126 1.82 -2.44 -21.16
N THR A 127 2.06 -3.45 -21.98
CA THR A 127 1.33 -4.72 -21.97
C THR A 127 2.30 -5.85 -21.63
N ASN A 128 1.99 -6.67 -20.63
CA ASN A 128 2.84 -7.80 -20.26
C ASN A 128 2.56 -9.03 -21.14
N LYS A 129 3.36 -10.09 -20.98
CA LYS A 129 3.20 -11.35 -21.72
C LYS A 129 1.86 -12.07 -21.48
N LYS A 130 1.11 -11.69 -20.43
CA LYS A 130 -0.22 -12.24 -20.11
C LYS A 130 -1.35 -11.42 -20.74
N GLY A 131 -1.03 -10.36 -21.49
CA GLY A 131 -2.01 -9.45 -22.08
C GLY A 131 -2.59 -8.42 -21.10
N GLN A 132 -2.02 -8.28 -19.91
CA GLN A 132 -2.43 -7.23 -18.97
C GLN A 132 -1.78 -5.92 -19.39
N SER A 133 -2.55 -4.85 -19.49
CA SER A 133 -2.08 -3.51 -19.88
C SER A 133 -2.28 -2.49 -18.77
N VAL A 134 -1.28 -1.61 -18.56
CA VAL A 134 -1.37 -0.42 -17.69
C VAL A 134 -0.87 0.79 -18.48
N SER A 135 -1.70 1.82 -18.52
CA SER A 135 -1.40 3.11 -19.15
C SER A 135 -0.87 4.11 -18.12
N TYR A 136 -0.10 5.08 -18.59
CA TYR A 136 0.55 6.07 -17.74
C TYR A 136 0.17 7.53 -18.11
N PRO A 137 -1.11 7.91 -18.01
CA PRO A 137 -1.53 9.30 -18.22
C PRO A 137 -0.83 10.22 -17.20
N ASP A 138 -0.36 11.39 -17.65
CA ASP A 138 0.35 12.38 -16.83
C ASP A 138 1.52 11.78 -16.00
N SER A 139 2.15 10.73 -16.51
CA SER A 139 3.23 9.96 -15.86
C SER A 139 2.84 9.10 -14.63
N TYR A 140 1.55 8.85 -14.40
CA TYR A 140 1.08 8.00 -13.30
C TYR A 140 0.33 6.77 -13.83
N PRO A 141 0.52 5.59 -13.22
CA PRO A 141 -0.14 4.38 -13.68
C PRO A 141 -1.65 4.44 -13.43
N ASP A 142 -2.44 4.02 -14.41
CA ASP A 142 -3.87 3.76 -14.26
C ASP A 142 -4.12 2.28 -13.96
N PHE A 143 -4.46 1.99 -12.71
CA PHE A 143 -4.80 0.65 -12.24
C PHE A 143 -6.30 0.37 -12.19
N SER A 144 -7.15 1.22 -12.75
CA SER A 144 -8.63 1.11 -12.67
C SER A 144 -9.16 -0.30 -12.96
N MET A 145 -8.63 -0.96 -13.99
CA MET A 145 -9.00 -2.33 -14.39
C MET A 145 -8.60 -3.43 -13.40
N TYR A 146 -7.67 -3.15 -12.48
CA TYR A 146 -7.11 -4.11 -11.53
C TYR A 146 -7.42 -3.74 -10.07
N THR A 147 -8.38 -2.84 -9.88
CA THR A 147 -8.90 -2.50 -8.56
C THR A 147 -9.75 -3.62 -8.00
N HIS A 148 -9.83 -3.70 -6.67
CA HIS A 148 -10.71 -4.66 -6.01
C HIS A 148 -12.18 -4.38 -6.40
N PRO A 149 -12.97 -5.38 -6.84
CA PRO A 149 -14.30 -5.16 -7.40
C PRO A 149 -15.31 -4.55 -6.42
N THR A 150 -15.18 -4.84 -5.13
CA THR A 150 -16.12 -4.40 -4.09
C THR A 150 -15.58 -3.31 -3.16
N VAL A 151 -14.26 -3.12 -3.07
CA VAL A 151 -13.64 -2.17 -2.13
C VAL A 151 -13.42 -0.87 -2.88
N LYS A 152 -14.23 0.14 -2.56
CA LYS A 152 -14.13 1.47 -3.17
C LYS A 152 -12.84 2.18 -2.74
N PRO A 153 -12.29 3.08 -3.58
CA PRO A 153 -11.22 3.98 -3.16
C PRO A 153 -11.58 4.75 -1.89
N VAL A 154 -10.60 4.96 -1.02
CA VAL A 154 -10.79 5.65 0.26
C VAL A 154 -9.87 6.84 0.38
N GLU A 155 -10.39 7.95 0.92
CA GLU A 155 -9.57 9.12 1.23
C GLU A 155 -9.03 9.02 2.67
N ILE A 156 -7.72 9.20 2.81
CA ILE A 156 -7.01 9.28 4.08
C ILE A 156 -5.98 10.42 4.04
N GLU A 157 -5.59 10.90 5.21
CA GLU A 157 -4.42 11.77 5.31
C GLU A 157 -3.15 10.92 5.30
N PHE A 158 -2.35 11.04 4.23
CA PHE A 158 -1.07 10.35 4.10
C PHE A 158 -0.09 10.79 5.18
N THR A 159 0.53 9.80 5.82
CA THR A 159 1.49 10.04 6.90
C THR A 159 2.75 10.73 6.35
N LYS A 160 3.31 11.68 7.12
CA LYS A 160 4.51 12.45 6.74
C LYS A 160 5.57 12.34 7.86
N PRO A 161 6.79 11.83 7.59
CA PRO A 161 7.22 11.18 6.34
C PRO A 161 6.40 9.91 6.06
N THR A 162 6.38 9.48 4.80
CA THR A 162 5.52 8.36 4.37
C THR A 162 5.78 7.09 5.19
N ASN A 163 4.69 6.51 5.71
CA ASN A 163 4.72 5.23 6.42
C ASN A 163 3.59 4.33 5.92
N ARG A 164 3.94 3.38 5.04
CA ARG A 164 2.96 2.48 4.40
C ARG A 164 2.13 1.68 5.41
N PRO A 165 2.71 1.01 6.44
CA PRO A 165 1.91 0.34 7.46
C PRO A 165 0.87 1.24 8.14
N THR A 166 1.24 2.48 8.45
CA THR A 166 0.31 3.46 9.07
C THR A 166 -0.80 3.84 8.10
N ASP A 167 -0.47 4.15 6.85
CA ASP A 167 -1.46 4.50 5.83
C ASP A 167 -2.38 3.32 5.50
N TYR A 168 -1.84 2.10 5.47
CA TYR A 168 -2.62 0.88 5.27
C TYR A 168 -3.60 0.65 6.41
N LYS A 169 -3.19 0.93 7.65
CA LYS A 169 -4.08 0.90 8.80
C LYS A 169 -5.23 1.90 8.68
N LYS A 170 -4.93 3.14 8.26
CA LYS A 170 -5.96 4.17 8.01
C LYS A 170 -6.91 3.75 6.88
N ALA A 171 -6.37 3.24 5.78
CA ALA A 171 -7.14 2.82 4.61
C ALA A 171 -8.05 1.62 4.92
N ASN A 172 -7.52 0.59 5.59
CA ASN A 172 -8.30 -0.56 6.04
C ASN A 172 -9.45 -0.15 6.95
N ALA A 173 -9.19 0.72 7.94
CA ALA A 173 -10.22 1.22 8.84
C ALA A 173 -11.29 2.02 8.08
N LYS A 174 -10.88 2.89 7.13
CA LYS A 174 -11.79 3.69 6.30
C LYS A 174 -12.63 2.84 5.35
N ALA A 175 -12.06 1.74 4.85
CA ALA A 175 -12.73 0.78 3.98
C ALA A 175 -13.61 -0.24 4.73
N GLY A 176 -13.59 -0.23 6.08
CA GLY A 176 -14.34 -1.18 6.89
C GLY A 176 -13.78 -2.61 6.85
N LEU A 177 -12.50 -2.77 6.52
CA LEU A 177 -11.86 -4.08 6.41
C LEU A 177 -11.45 -4.61 7.80
N SER A 178 -11.73 -5.88 8.05
CA SER A 178 -11.45 -6.61 9.29
C SER A 178 -11.07 -8.07 8.97
N LYS A 179 -10.86 -8.89 10.01
CA LYS A 179 -10.66 -10.33 9.82
C LYS A 179 -11.92 -11.04 9.29
N ASP A 180 -13.07 -10.44 9.54
CA ASP A 180 -14.40 -10.99 9.22
C ASP A 180 -15.06 -10.30 8.02
N SER A 181 -14.37 -9.33 7.39
CA SER A 181 -14.85 -8.68 6.16
C SER A 181 -14.53 -9.49 4.91
N ASP A 182 -15.16 -9.11 3.80
CA ASP A 182 -14.79 -9.58 2.46
C ASP A 182 -14.25 -8.40 1.62
N PRO A 183 -12.96 -8.37 1.28
CA PRO A 183 -11.94 -9.38 1.57
C PRO A 183 -11.42 -9.27 3.03
N PRO A 184 -10.90 -10.36 3.63
CA PRO A 184 -10.39 -10.34 4.99
C PRO A 184 -8.96 -9.78 5.05
N ILE A 185 -8.62 -9.10 6.15
CA ILE A 185 -7.26 -8.63 6.45
C ILE A 185 -6.61 -9.47 7.56
N ALA A 186 -5.35 -9.85 7.35
CA ALA A 186 -4.58 -10.62 8.35
C ALA A 186 -4.19 -9.77 9.57
N ALA A 187 -3.95 -8.48 9.37
CA ALA A 187 -3.60 -7.52 10.42
C ALA A 187 -4.10 -6.13 10.02
N SER A 188 -4.34 -5.27 11.02
CA SER A 188 -4.89 -3.93 10.77
C SER A 188 -4.03 -3.07 9.83
N ASN A 189 -2.71 -3.28 9.81
CA ASN A 189 -1.75 -2.55 8.98
C ASN A 189 -1.34 -3.30 7.69
N LYS A 190 -2.01 -4.41 7.34
CA LYS A 190 -1.75 -5.18 6.12
C LYS A 190 -2.96 -5.11 5.20
N PRO A 191 -2.76 -4.97 3.87
CA PRO A 191 -3.87 -5.08 2.94
C PRO A 191 -4.42 -6.51 2.93
N PRO A 192 -5.62 -6.71 2.35
CA PRO A 192 -6.13 -8.03 2.04
C PRO A 192 -5.15 -8.87 1.23
N LYS A 193 -5.21 -10.20 1.40
CA LYS A 193 -4.31 -11.13 0.70
C LYS A 193 -4.47 -11.01 -0.82
N GLY A 194 -3.35 -10.87 -1.53
CA GLY A 194 -3.33 -10.73 -3.00
C GLY A 194 -3.56 -9.30 -3.49
N TYR A 195 -3.74 -8.35 -2.57
CA TYR A 195 -3.94 -6.94 -2.90
C TYR A 195 -2.90 -6.06 -2.19
N THR A 196 -2.74 -4.86 -2.70
CA THR A 196 -1.95 -3.82 -2.08
C THR A 196 -2.68 -2.50 -2.16
N TRP A 197 -2.53 -1.67 -1.12
CA TRP A 197 -3.01 -0.29 -1.20
C TRP A 197 -2.01 0.54 -2.00
N HIS A 198 -2.48 1.07 -3.12
CA HIS A 198 -1.80 2.01 -3.99
C HIS A 198 -2.11 3.44 -3.54
N HIS A 199 -1.07 4.23 -3.26
CA HIS A 199 -1.18 5.66 -3.01
C HIS A 199 -1.38 6.40 -4.34
N HIS A 200 -2.55 6.98 -4.54
CA HIS A 200 -2.87 7.77 -5.74
C HIS A 200 -2.11 9.10 -5.75
N GLN A 201 -1.87 9.66 -6.93
CA GLN A 201 -1.09 10.88 -7.15
C GLN A 201 -1.69 12.15 -6.55
N ASP A 202 -3.00 12.14 -6.22
CA ASP A 202 -3.69 13.25 -5.56
C ASP A 202 -3.26 13.47 -4.09
N GLY A 203 -2.46 12.56 -3.52
CA GLY A 203 -1.90 12.72 -2.17
C GLY A 203 -2.89 12.41 -1.04
N LYS A 204 -4.07 11.85 -1.32
CA LYS A 204 -5.06 11.49 -0.30
C LYS A 204 -5.83 10.20 -0.57
N THR A 205 -5.88 9.73 -1.82
CA THR A 205 -6.68 8.57 -2.19
C THR A 205 -5.87 7.29 -2.14
N MET A 206 -6.40 6.27 -1.47
CA MET A 206 -5.88 4.91 -1.47
C MET A 206 -6.79 4.03 -2.31
N ILE A 207 -6.19 3.28 -3.23
CA ILE A 207 -6.88 2.38 -4.14
C ILE A 207 -6.37 0.96 -3.86
N LEU A 208 -7.28 0.01 -3.64
CA LEU A 208 -6.90 -1.38 -3.42
C LEU A 208 -6.72 -2.07 -4.79
N VAL A 209 -5.49 -2.48 -5.12
CA VAL A 209 -5.10 -2.99 -6.44
C VAL A 209 -4.52 -4.40 -6.31
N ASP A 210 -4.71 -5.25 -7.32
CA ASP A 210 -4.05 -6.56 -7.42
C ASP A 210 -2.53 -6.42 -7.23
N GLU A 211 -1.98 -7.17 -6.27
CA GLU A 211 -0.60 -7.05 -5.84
C GLU A 211 0.39 -7.44 -6.96
N LYS A 212 0.06 -8.46 -7.74
CA LYS A 212 0.95 -8.97 -8.80
C LYS A 212 1.04 -7.97 -9.95
N VAL A 213 -0.09 -7.39 -10.34
CA VAL A 213 -0.12 -6.32 -11.35
C VAL A 213 0.64 -5.11 -10.83
N HIS A 214 0.33 -4.63 -9.62
CA HIS A 214 1.02 -3.47 -9.05
C HIS A 214 2.54 -3.66 -8.96
N ALA A 215 3.02 -4.87 -8.67
CA ALA A 215 4.45 -5.18 -8.60
C ALA A 215 5.12 -5.26 -9.99
N GLU A 216 4.42 -5.76 -11.00
CA GLU A 216 4.96 -5.91 -12.36
C GLU A 216 5.08 -4.57 -13.09
N PHE A 217 4.07 -3.71 -12.93
CA PHE A 217 4.03 -2.37 -13.53
C PHE A 217 4.63 -1.34 -12.57
N THR A 218 5.97 -1.28 -12.54
CA THR A 218 6.70 -0.34 -11.67
C THR A 218 6.27 1.10 -11.91
N HIS A 219 6.23 1.91 -10.86
CA HIS A 219 5.76 3.29 -10.93
C HIS A 219 6.21 4.13 -9.72
N SER A 220 6.18 5.46 -9.87
CA SER A 220 6.07 6.37 -8.73
C SER A 220 4.60 6.48 -8.35
N GLY A 221 4.22 5.93 -7.20
CA GLY A 221 2.92 6.24 -6.60
C GLY A 221 2.90 7.67 -6.04
N GLY A 222 1.79 8.09 -5.46
CA GLY A 222 1.67 9.37 -4.75
C GLY A 222 2.66 9.56 -3.61
N ILE A 223 3.26 8.48 -3.09
CA ILE A 223 4.34 8.51 -2.09
C ILE A 223 5.48 9.47 -2.48
N SER A 224 5.84 9.56 -3.77
CA SER A 224 6.92 10.45 -4.20
C SER A 224 6.58 11.94 -4.08
N ASN A 225 5.29 12.30 -4.03
CA ASN A 225 4.83 13.68 -3.87
C ASN A 225 4.71 14.08 -2.39
N VAL A 226 4.42 13.11 -1.51
CA VAL A 226 4.12 13.32 -0.08
C VAL A 226 5.35 13.69 0.74
N ASN A 227 6.51 13.14 0.39
CA ASN A 227 7.77 13.44 1.09
C ASN A 227 8.36 14.81 0.74
N GLY A 228 7.71 15.57 -0.13
CA GLY A 228 8.23 16.84 -0.64
C GLY A 228 9.43 16.65 -1.55
N LYS A 229 9.54 17.49 -2.58
CA LYS A 229 10.82 17.74 -3.26
C LYS A 229 11.75 18.43 -2.26
N GLY A 230 12.46 17.64 -1.45
CA GLY A 230 13.49 18.10 -0.52
C GLY A 230 14.87 17.70 -1.02
N SER A 231 15.47 18.62 -1.78
CA SER A 231 16.92 18.90 -1.92
C SER A 231 17.91 17.79 -2.31
N LYS A 232 18.43 17.95 -3.53
CA LYS A 232 19.76 17.60 -4.07
C LYS A 232 20.17 16.13 -4.07
#